data_AF-A0A538B9V0-F1
#
_entry.id   AF-A0A538B9V0-F1
#
_cell.length_a   1.000
_cell.length_b   1.000
_cell.length_c   1.000
_cell.angle_alpha   90.00
_cell.angle_beta   90.00
_cell.angle_gamma   90.00
#
_symmetry.space_group_name_H-M   'P 1'
#
loop_
_entity.id
_entity.type
_entity.pdbx_description
1 polymer ?
#
loop_
_entity_poly.entity_id
_entity_poly.type
_entity_poly.pdbx_seq_one_letter_code
_entity_poly.pdbx_strand_id
1 'polypeptide(L)'
;VASVACNLSKDPFRFHYNPEPPTEFLAPGIDIDVAWRGGTRIRGTGNSYAAPHIAGIAALIKAKHPDLRPFQLKTVLWATAANVQEAPEVPGRISRAMRRSTMSARMSMALTSRRAGSSPSRRAGP
;
A
#
# COMPACT_ATOMS: atom_id res chain seq x y z
N VAL A 1 11.79 -20.58 4.83
CA VAL A 1 11.91 -20.07 6.21
C VAL A 1 11.79 -18.54 6.19
N ALA A 2 11.20 -17.96 7.23
CA ALA A 2 11.18 -16.52 7.47
C ALA A 2 11.66 -16.25 8.90
N SER A 3 12.66 -15.37 9.10
CA SER A 3 13.15 -15.00 10.43
C SER A 3 12.46 -13.72 10.92
N VAL A 4 12.02 -13.72 12.18
CA VAL A 4 11.19 -12.64 12.73
C VAL A 4 11.75 -12.19 14.07
N ALA A 5 12.04 -10.89 14.18
CA ALA A 5 12.37 -10.21 15.43
C ALA A 5 11.16 -9.48 16.00
N CYS A 6 11.17 -9.23 17.30
CA CYS A 6 10.18 -8.38 17.95
C CYS A 6 10.43 -6.88 17.68
N ASN A 7 9.35 -6.12 17.57
CA ASN A 7 9.35 -4.65 17.58
C ASN A 7 8.39 -4.12 18.66
N LEU A 8 8.40 -2.79 18.83
CA LEU A 8 7.58 -2.07 19.81
C LEU A 8 6.15 -1.76 19.31
N SER A 9 5.78 -2.17 18.08
CA SER A 9 4.44 -1.89 17.54
C SER A 9 3.36 -2.53 18.41
N LYS A 10 2.28 -1.80 18.64
CA LYS A 10 1.06 -2.29 19.31
C LYS A 10 -0.06 -2.67 18.33
N ASP A 11 0.07 -2.29 17.06
CA ASP A 11 -0.84 -2.72 16.00
C ASP A 11 -0.48 -4.15 15.56
N PRO A 12 -1.37 -5.15 15.72
CA PRO A 12 -1.11 -6.55 15.39
C PRO A 12 -0.85 -6.80 13.90
N PHE A 13 -1.30 -5.89 13.02
CA PHE A 13 -1.09 -6.01 11.57
C PHE A 13 0.10 -5.21 11.06
N ARG A 14 0.72 -4.39 11.92
CA ARG A 14 1.87 -3.57 11.53
C ARG A 14 3.18 -4.30 11.77
N PHE A 15 3.81 -4.69 10.68
CA PHE A 15 5.14 -5.29 10.65
C PHE A 15 6.07 -4.51 9.73
N HIS A 16 7.37 -4.73 9.88
CA HIS A 16 8.43 -4.07 9.12
C HIS A 16 9.33 -5.13 8.47
N TYR A 17 10.00 -4.74 7.39
CA TYR A 17 11.05 -5.52 6.76
C TYR A 17 12.41 -4.99 7.19
N ASN A 18 13.38 -5.86 7.44
CA ASN A 18 14.74 -5.45 7.76
C ASN A 18 15.63 -5.46 6.50
N PRO A 19 16.14 -4.30 6.04
CA PRO A 19 17.00 -4.24 4.85
C PRO A 19 18.42 -4.78 5.10
N GLU A 20 18.88 -4.82 6.35
CA GLU A 20 20.23 -5.26 6.75
C GLU A 20 20.12 -6.39 7.80
N PRO A 21 19.92 -7.64 7.37
CA PRO A 21 19.56 -8.75 8.26
C PRO A 21 20.72 -9.22 9.15
N PRO A 22 20.37 -9.70 10.36
CA PRO A 22 20.23 -11.16 10.46
C PRO A 22 18.78 -11.65 10.52
N THR A 23 17.81 -10.79 10.82
CA THR A 23 16.36 -11.12 10.81
C THR A 23 15.66 -10.44 9.65
N GLU A 24 14.68 -11.10 9.01
CA GLU A 24 14.02 -10.61 7.79
C GLU A 24 12.84 -9.69 8.06
N PHE A 25 12.03 -10.00 9.07
CA PHE A 25 10.84 -9.21 9.43
C PHE A 25 10.88 -8.80 10.91
N LEU A 26 10.20 -7.70 11.23
CA LEU A 26 9.94 -7.29 12.59
C LEU A 26 8.44 -7.18 12.83
N ALA A 27 7.92 -7.82 13.88
CA ALA A 27 6.50 -7.81 14.22
C ALA A 27 6.29 -7.61 15.74
N PRO A 28 5.07 -7.32 16.21
CA PRO A 28 4.79 -7.14 17.64
C PRO A 28 5.25 -8.34 18.46
N GLY A 29 6.13 -8.10 19.41
CA GLY A 29 6.63 -9.15 20.31
C GLY A 29 7.04 -8.64 21.68
N ILE A 30 6.76 -7.38 21.99
CA ILE A 30 7.05 -6.76 23.28
C ILE A 30 5.75 -6.57 24.05
N ASP A 31 5.69 -7.18 25.23
CA ASP A 31 4.60 -6.99 26.18
C ASP A 31 3.24 -7.35 25.56
N ILE A 32 3.18 -8.55 25.00
CA ILE A 32 2.05 -9.13 24.29
C ILE A 32 1.18 -9.91 25.27
N ASP A 33 -0.10 -9.57 25.30
CA ASP A 33 -1.11 -10.28 26.09
C ASP A 33 -1.64 -11.50 25.31
N VAL A 34 -1.42 -12.70 25.84
CA VAL A 34 -1.76 -13.97 25.19
C VAL A 34 -2.57 -14.88 26.09
N ALA A 35 -3.40 -15.72 25.48
CA ALA A 35 -4.11 -16.78 26.19
C ALA A 35 -3.11 -17.78 26.79
N TRP A 36 -3.44 -18.29 27.96
CA TRP A 36 -2.62 -19.24 28.70
C TRP A 36 -3.46 -20.39 29.26
N ARG A 37 -2.78 -21.36 29.87
CA ARG A 37 -3.41 -22.55 30.44
C ARG A 37 -4.41 -22.17 31.55
N GLY A 38 -5.46 -22.99 31.70
CA GLY A 38 -6.49 -22.77 32.73
C GLY A 38 -7.41 -21.58 32.46
N GLY A 39 -7.56 -21.16 31.20
CA GLY A 39 -8.41 -20.00 30.84
C GLY A 39 -7.83 -18.65 31.27
N THR A 40 -6.55 -18.61 31.65
CA THR A 40 -5.87 -17.40 32.09
C THR A 40 -5.22 -16.67 30.91
N ARG A 41 -4.62 -15.51 31.19
CA ARG A 41 -3.82 -14.74 30.24
C ARG A 41 -2.49 -14.37 30.88
N ILE A 42 -1.46 -14.26 30.06
CA ILE A 42 -0.14 -13.80 30.48
C ILE A 42 0.34 -12.69 29.56
N ARG A 43 1.22 -11.83 30.08
CA ARG A 43 1.99 -10.89 29.26
C ARG A 43 3.39 -11.43 29.05
N GLY A 44 3.84 -11.46 27.80
CA GLY A 44 5.13 -12.01 27.41
C GLY A 44 5.87 -11.12 26.43
N THR A 45 7.20 -11.19 26.46
CA THR A 45 8.10 -10.51 25.54
C THR A 45 9.05 -11.51 24.90
N GLY A 46 9.26 -11.41 23.59
CA GLY A 46 10.21 -12.24 22.85
C GLY A 46 9.85 -12.43 21.38
N ASN A 47 10.83 -12.86 20.60
CA ASN A 47 10.67 -13.15 19.16
C ASN A 47 9.63 -14.26 18.89
N SER A 48 9.47 -15.19 19.84
CA SER A 48 8.45 -16.24 19.78
C SER A 48 7.02 -15.68 19.68
N TYR A 49 6.78 -14.48 20.22
CA TYR A 49 5.49 -13.80 20.11
C TYR A 49 5.37 -13.00 18.81
N ALA A 50 6.48 -12.63 18.16
CA ALA A 50 6.49 -11.95 16.87
C ALA A 50 6.23 -12.89 15.69
N ALA A 51 6.80 -14.11 15.72
CA ALA A 51 6.62 -15.12 14.69
C ALA A 51 5.14 -15.42 14.31
N PRO A 52 4.20 -15.64 15.26
CA PRO A 52 2.81 -15.92 14.92
C PRO A 52 2.09 -14.74 14.25
N HIS A 53 2.52 -13.49 14.46
CA HIS A 53 1.96 -12.34 13.73
C HIS A 53 2.24 -12.45 12.23
N ILE A 54 3.49 -12.71 11.85
CA ILE A 54 3.87 -12.91 10.43
C ILE A 54 3.18 -14.15 9.86
N ALA A 55 3.09 -15.25 10.62
CA ALA A 55 2.39 -16.45 10.18
C ALA A 55 0.90 -16.20 9.92
N GLY A 56 0.22 -15.44 10.79
CA GLY A 56 -1.17 -15.05 10.62
C GLY A 56 -1.39 -14.19 9.37
N ILE A 57 -0.54 -13.18 9.15
CA ILE A 57 -0.60 -12.33 7.95
C ILE A 57 -0.34 -13.16 6.68
N ALA A 58 0.65 -14.05 6.71
CA ALA A 58 0.93 -14.98 5.62
C ALA A 58 -0.28 -15.88 5.30
N ALA A 59 -0.96 -16.38 6.34
CA ALA A 59 -2.18 -17.17 6.18
C ALA A 59 -3.31 -16.35 5.55
N LEU A 60 -3.51 -15.09 5.95
CA LEU A 60 -4.52 -14.20 5.34
C LEU A 60 -4.23 -13.95 3.85
N ILE A 61 -2.96 -13.67 3.50
CA ILE A 61 -2.56 -13.48 2.09
C ILE A 61 -2.81 -14.77 1.30
N LYS A 62 -2.42 -15.93 1.84
CA LYS A 62 -2.61 -17.23 1.18
C LYS A 62 -4.08 -17.63 1.07
N ALA A 63 -4.92 -17.29 2.04
CA ALA A 63 -6.36 -17.52 1.99
C ALA A 63 -7.02 -16.72 0.86
N LYS A 64 -6.60 -15.46 0.67
CA LYS A 64 -7.08 -14.61 -0.43
C LYS A 64 -6.49 -15.01 -1.80
N HIS A 65 -5.27 -15.53 -1.81
CA HIS A 65 -4.53 -15.90 -3.01
C HIS A 65 -3.96 -17.32 -2.90
N PRO A 66 -4.81 -18.36 -3.02
CA PRO A 66 -4.43 -19.75 -2.75
C PRO A 66 -3.38 -20.30 -3.72
N ASP A 67 -3.19 -19.70 -4.89
CA ASP A 67 -2.22 -20.16 -5.89
C ASP A 67 -0.80 -19.62 -5.65
N LEU A 68 -0.60 -18.71 -4.69
CA LEU A 68 0.72 -18.13 -4.42
C LEU A 68 1.70 -19.21 -3.94
N ARG A 69 2.83 -19.33 -4.64
CA ARG A 69 3.96 -20.14 -4.18
C ARG A 69 4.68 -19.47 -3.01
N PRO A 70 5.41 -20.22 -2.16
CA PRO A 70 6.05 -19.66 -0.98
C PRO A 70 6.93 -18.42 -1.23
N PHE A 71 7.67 -18.39 -2.34
CA PHE A 71 8.48 -17.21 -2.68
C PHE A 71 7.61 -16.00 -3.04
N GLN A 72 6.50 -16.21 -3.75
CA GLN A 72 5.57 -15.12 -4.12
C GLN A 72 4.89 -14.57 -2.88
N LEU A 73 4.47 -15.44 -1.96
CA LEU A 73 3.92 -15.06 -0.66
C LEU A 73 4.91 -14.18 0.12
N LYS A 74 6.19 -14.56 0.15
CA LYS A 74 7.24 -13.79 0.81
C LYS A 74 7.49 -12.43 0.13
N THR A 75 7.41 -12.36 -1.19
CA THR A 75 7.45 -11.08 -1.93
C THR A 75 6.27 -10.19 -1.58
N VAL A 76 5.06 -10.74 -1.44
CA VAL A 76 3.88 -9.97 -1.02
C VAL A 76 4.04 -9.48 0.42
N LEU A 77 4.53 -10.32 1.34
CA LEU A 77 4.86 -9.90 2.71
C LEU A 77 5.86 -8.74 2.71
N TRP A 78 6.94 -8.84 1.94
CA TRP A 78 7.90 -7.73 1.78
C TRP A 78 7.23 -6.45 1.27
N ALA A 79 6.45 -6.55 0.19
CA ALA A 79 5.79 -5.40 -0.44
C ALA A 79 4.71 -4.74 0.43
N THR A 80 4.22 -5.42 1.46
CA THR A 80 3.19 -4.93 2.38
C THR A 80 3.74 -4.51 3.74
N ALA A 81 5.05 -4.61 3.96
CA ALA A 81 5.70 -4.14 5.18
C ALA A 81 5.60 -2.60 5.30
N ALA A 82 5.40 -2.10 6.53
CA ALA A 82 5.09 -0.69 6.77
C ALA A 82 6.22 0.30 6.37
N ASN A 83 7.46 -0.18 6.27
CA ASN A 83 8.61 0.61 5.84
C ASN A 83 9.02 0.38 4.37
N VAL A 84 8.27 -0.43 3.63
CA VAL A 84 8.48 -0.63 2.19
C VAL A 84 7.48 0.27 1.47
N GLN A 85 7.95 1.42 1.01
CA GLN A 85 7.16 2.31 0.16
C GLN A 85 7.33 1.92 -1.30
N GLU A 86 6.29 2.11 -2.12
CA GLU A 86 6.49 2.15 -3.56
C GLU A 86 7.51 3.25 -3.88
N ALA A 87 8.41 2.98 -4.83
CA ALA A 87 9.30 4.03 -5.32
C ALA A 87 8.46 5.25 -5.71
N PRO A 88 8.88 6.48 -5.37
CA PRO A 88 8.15 7.67 -5.79
C PRO A 88 7.90 7.61 -7.30
N GLU A 89 6.72 8.05 -7.74
CA GLU A 89 6.43 8.12 -9.18
C GLU A 89 7.54 8.94 -9.86
N VAL A 90 8.41 8.25 -10.58
CA VAL A 90 9.41 8.88 -11.43
C VAL A 90 8.69 9.33 -12.70
N PRO A 91 8.69 10.62 -13.05
CA PRO A 91 8.12 11.08 -14.31
C PRO A 91 8.66 10.25 -15.48
N GLY A 92 7.76 9.60 -16.23
CA GLY A 92 8.12 8.73 -17.36
C GLY A 92 8.18 7.23 -17.07
N ARG A 93 7.97 6.78 -15.83
CA ARG A 93 7.71 5.35 -15.58
C ARG A 93 6.31 5.00 -16.10
N ILE A 94 6.22 3.97 -16.94
CA ILE A 94 4.95 3.47 -17.48
C ILE A 94 4.09 2.93 -16.32
N SER A 95 3.22 3.77 -15.78
CA SER A 95 2.28 3.38 -14.72
C SER A 95 1.18 2.51 -15.32
N ARG A 96 0.70 1.54 -14.53
CA ARG A 96 -0.33 0.57 -14.93
C ARG A 96 -1.67 1.23 -15.33
N ALA A 97 -1.84 2.52 -15.02
CA ALA A 97 -2.98 3.34 -15.40
C ALA A 97 -3.17 3.49 -16.92
N MET A 98 -2.12 3.32 -17.73
CA MET A 98 -2.17 3.55 -19.19
C MET A 98 -2.94 2.48 -19.99
N ARG A 99 -3.51 1.44 -19.36
CA ARG A 99 -4.22 0.36 -20.08
C ARG A 99 -5.75 0.51 -20.18
N ARG A 100 -6.33 1.66 -19.85
CA ARG A 100 -7.78 1.90 -20.05
C ARG A 100 -8.13 3.35 -20.37
N SER A 101 -7.76 3.86 -21.55
CA SER A 101 -8.52 4.96 -22.19
C SER A 101 -7.83 5.47 -23.46
N THR A 102 -8.07 4.82 -24.60
CA THR A 102 -8.00 5.47 -25.92
C THR A 102 -8.98 4.80 -26.87
N MET A 103 -10.28 4.92 -26.56
CA MET A 103 -11.33 4.86 -27.58
C MET A 103 -12.41 5.86 -27.20
N SER A 104 -12.71 6.76 -28.14
CA SER A 104 -13.80 7.76 -28.16
C SER A 104 -13.59 9.07 -27.39
N ALA A 105 -12.84 9.99 -27.99
CA ALA A 105 -13.09 11.42 -27.85
C ALA A 105 -12.72 12.15 -29.16
N ARG A 106 -13.44 11.83 -30.24
CA ARG A 106 -13.53 12.64 -31.46
C ARG A 106 -15.00 12.72 -31.89
N MET A 107 -15.77 13.51 -31.16
CA MET A 107 -17.11 14.05 -31.47
C MET A 107 -17.47 14.85 -30.21
N SER A 108 -17.83 16.13 -30.19
CA SER A 108 -18.22 17.09 -31.21
C SER A 108 -18.10 18.47 -30.56
N MET A 109 -17.52 19.47 -31.22
CA MET A 109 -17.90 20.88 -31.06
C MET A 109 -17.48 21.63 -32.32
N ALA A 110 -18.27 21.43 -33.37
CA ALA A 110 -18.40 22.37 -34.47
C ALA A 110 -19.81 22.97 -34.38
N LEU A 111 -19.90 24.26 -34.74
CA LEU A 111 -21.10 25.09 -34.90
C LEU A 111 -21.74 25.63 -33.62
N THR A 112 -21.39 26.87 -33.28
CA THR A 112 -22.41 27.92 -33.26
C THR A 112 -21.83 29.16 -33.94
N SER A 113 -22.28 29.38 -35.17
CA SER A 113 -22.06 30.57 -35.98
C SER A 113 -23.37 31.35 -36.00
N ARG A 114 -23.29 32.67 -35.74
CA ARG A 114 -23.88 33.78 -36.52
C ARG A 114 -24.11 35.01 -35.64
N ARG A 115 -23.39 36.10 -35.95
CA ARG A 115 -23.87 37.38 -36.56
C ARG A 115 -24.46 38.36 -35.53
N ALA A 116 -24.26 39.68 -35.58
CA ALA A 116 -23.54 40.57 -36.49
C ALA A 116 -23.53 42.01 -35.92
N GLY A 117 -22.58 42.83 -36.39
CA GLY A 117 -22.64 44.31 -36.50
C GLY A 117 -22.39 45.11 -35.22
N SER A 118 -21.80 46.31 -35.19
CA SER A 118 -21.02 47.17 -36.12
C SER A 118 -20.67 48.46 -35.34
N SER A 119 -19.44 48.98 -35.50
CA SER A 119 -18.76 50.16 -34.90
C SER A 119 -19.46 51.54 -35.06
N PRO A 120 -18.83 52.73 -34.76
CA PRO A 120 -18.16 53.29 -33.55
C PRO A 120 -18.61 54.76 -33.21
N SER A 121 -17.88 55.44 -32.28
CA SER A 121 -17.89 56.87 -31.84
C SER A 121 -18.52 57.09 -30.45
N ARG A 122 -17.98 57.89 -29.51
CA ARG A 122 -17.63 59.33 -29.60
C ARG A 122 -16.90 59.81 -28.30
N ARG A 123 -15.77 60.51 -28.46
CA ARG A 123 -15.25 61.73 -27.78
C ARG A 123 -15.37 61.97 -26.23
N ALA A 124 -14.18 62.20 -25.62
CA ALA A 124 -13.72 63.29 -24.73
C ALA A 124 -14.29 63.58 -23.31
N GLY A 125 -13.40 63.39 -22.30
CA GLY A 125 -13.04 64.33 -21.20
C GLY A 125 -13.98 64.49 -19.99
N PRO A 126 -13.54 65.18 -18.91
CA PRO A 126 -12.20 65.72 -18.60
C PRO A 126 -11.33 64.80 -17.72
#